data_AF-A0A526YHU0-F1
#
_entry.id   AF-A0A526YHU0-F1
#
_cell.length_a   1.000
_cell.length_b   1.000
_cell.length_c   1.000
_cell.angle_alpha   90.00
_cell.angle_beta   90.00
_cell.angle_gamma   90.00
#
_symmetry.space_group_name_H-M   'P 1'
#
loop_
_entity.id
_entity.type
_entity.pdbx_description
1 polymer ?
#
loop_
_entity_poly.entity_id
_entity_poly.type
_entity_poly.pdbx_seq_one_letter_code
_entity_poly.pdbx_strand_id
1 'polypeptide(L)' 'LEGFGLGAGIRYVGSTFGDDANTFKVPAVTLVDAALHYEWRNAELNLNVSNLFDKRYVASCFAESFGCF' A
#
# COMPACT_ATOMS: atom_id res chain seq x y z
N LEU A 1 -1.89 26.99 11.13
CA LEU A 1 -3.09 26.64 10.36
C LEU A 1 -3.92 25.73 11.25
N GLU A 2 -4.90 26.27 11.95
CA GLU A 2 -5.89 25.44 12.65
C GLU A 2 -6.70 24.67 11.59
N GLY A 3 -7.00 23.40 11.83
CA GLY A 3 -7.73 22.54 10.89
C GLY A 3 -6.90 21.91 9.76
N PHE A 4 -5.59 22.18 9.65
CA PHE A 4 -4.71 21.46 8.74
C PHE A 4 -4.02 20.30 9.44
N GLY A 5 -3.96 19.14 8.79
CA GLY A 5 -3.12 18.06 9.27
C GLY A 5 -2.58 17.14 8.18
N LEU A 6 -1.54 16.42 8.58
CA LEU A 6 -0.74 15.55 7.74
C LEU A 6 -0.68 14.17 8.36
N GLY A 7 -0.81 13.15 7.52
CA GLY A 7 -0.59 11.76 7.88
C GLY A 7 0.40 11.12 6.93
N ALA A 8 1.20 10.19 7.45
CA ALA A 8 2.07 9.33 6.66
C ALA A 8 1.96 7.90 7.20
N GLY A 9 2.02 6.93 6.29
CA GLY A 9 1.97 5.50 6.60
C GLY A 9 3.08 4.76 5.87
N ILE A 10 3.66 3.75 6.53
CA ILE A 10 4.60 2.82 5.92
C ILE A 10 4.05 1.41 6.12
N ARG A 11 3.96 0.64 5.04
CA ARG A 11 3.51 -0.75 5.05
C ARG A 11 4.60 -1.64 4.48
N TYR A 12 5.07 -2.61 5.25
CA TYR A 12 6.01 -3.62 4.80
C TYR A 12 5.30 -4.97 4.63
N VAL A 13 5.39 -5.53 3.43
CA VAL A 13 4.91 -6.88 3.11
C VAL A 13 6.15 -7.74 2.88
N GLY A 14 6.36 -8.71 3.76
CA GLY A 14 7.49 -9.64 3.67
C GLY A 14 7.41 -10.54 2.43
N SER A 15 8.53 -11.15 2.06
CA SER A 15 8.54 -12.11 0.95
C SER A 15 7.75 -13.36 1.32
N THR A 16 6.98 -13.87 0.37
CA THR A 16 6.21 -15.11 0.51
C THR A 16 6.59 -16.10 -0.60
N PHE A 17 6.13 -17.34 -0.47
CA PHE A 17 6.15 -18.29 -1.58
C PHE A 17 4.75 -18.36 -2.18
N GLY A 18 4.66 -18.37 -3.50
CA GLY A 18 3.38 -18.47 -4.22
C GLY A 18 2.97 -19.91 -4.53
N ASP A 19 3.76 -20.89 -4.07
CA ASP A 19 3.55 -22.32 -4.22
C ASP A 19 3.88 -23.10 -2.93
N ASP A 20 3.22 -24.24 -2.73
CA ASP A 20 3.43 -25.08 -1.53
C ASP A 20 4.82 -25.74 -1.51
N ALA A 21 5.43 -25.92 -2.68
CA ALA A 21 6.77 -26.48 -2.83
C ALA A 21 7.88 -25.46 -2.52
N ASN A 22 7.54 -24.19 -2.25
CA ASN A 22 8.48 -23.10 -2.00
C ASN A 22 9.52 -22.88 -3.12
N THR A 23 9.13 -23.09 -4.37
CA THR A 23 10.00 -22.89 -5.54
C THR A 23 9.81 -21.54 -6.20
N PHE A 24 8.65 -20.90 -6.00
CA PHE A 24 8.33 -19.59 -6.57
C PHE A 24 8.22 -18.53 -5.46
N LYS A 25 9.25 -17.66 -5.38
CA LYS A 25 9.32 -16.62 -4.35
C LYS A 25 8.76 -15.29 -4.83
N VAL A 26 7.79 -14.75 -4.08
CA VAL A 26 7.26 -13.39 -4.24
C VAL A 26 8.14 -12.43 -3.45
N PRO A 27 8.70 -11.38 -4.08
CA PRO A 27 9.58 -10.43 -3.41
C PRO A 27 8.81 -9.58 -2.39
N ALA A 28 9.50 -9.18 -1.32
CA ALA A 28 8.97 -8.23 -0.36
C ALA A 28 8.75 -6.85 -1.01
N VAL A 29 7.80 -6.09 -0.48
CA VAL A 29 7.56 -4.69 -0.88
C VAL A 29 7.39 -3.79 0.35
N THR A 30 7.89 -2.57 0.23
CA THR A 30 7.57 -1.48 1.16
C THR A 30 6.75 -0.44 0.41
N LEU A 31 5.55 -0.16 0.91
CA LEU A 31 4.65 0.87 0.40
C LEU A 31 4.65 2.05 1.37
N VAL A 32 4.50 3.24 0.82
CA VAL A 32 4.35 4.48 1.60
C VAL A 32 3.07 5.16 1.15
N ASP A 33 2.30 5.62 2.13
CA ASP A 33 1.05 6.33 1.91
C ASP A 33 1.13 7.71 2.57
N ALA A 34 0.41 8.68 2.02
CA ALA A 34 0.34 10.03 2.53
C ALA A 34 -1.11 10.49 2.62
N ALA A 35 -1.41 11.29 3.63
CA ALA A 35 -2.71 11.91 3.85
C ALA A 35 -2.55 13.39 4.16
N LEU A 36 -3.41 14.22 3.59
CA LEU A 36 -3.55 15.63 3.90
C LEU A 36 -5.02 15.89 4.21
N HIS A 37 -5.30 16.59 5.31
CA HIS A 37 -6.63 17.08 5.59
C HIS A 37 -6.61 18.58 5.88
N TYR A 38 -7.72 19.24 5.54
CA TYR A 38 -7.92 20.65 5.78
C TYR A 38 -9.38 20.96 6.06
N GLU A 39 -9.65 21.54 7.23
CA GLU A 39 -10.96 22.07 7.58
C GLU A 39 -11.15 23.44 6.92
N TRP A 40 -12.22 23.56 6.13
CA TRP A 40 -12.65 24.80 5.51
C TRP A 40 -14.09 25.12 5.89
N ARG A 41 -14.28 26.10 6.78
CA ARG A 41 -15.58 26.51 7.32
C ARG A 41 -16.24 25.30 8.02
N ASN A 42 -17.32 24.78 7.45
CA ASN A 42 -18.08 23.65 7.99
C ASN A 42 -17.87 22.38 7.12
N ALA A 43 -16.79 22.31 6.35
CA ALA A 43 -16.45 21.19 5.49
C ALA A 43 -15.01 20.73 5.74
N GLU A 44 -14.76 19.44 5.56
CA GLU A 44 -13.43 18.84 5.70
C GLU A 44 -12.99 18.30 4.33
N LEU A 45 -11.83 18.77 3.85
CA LEU A 45 -11.22 18.29 2.61
C LEU A 45 -10.13 17.29 2.95
N ASN A 46 -10.18 16.12 2.32
CA ASN A 46 -9.24 15.04 2.53
C ASN A 46 -8.61 14.60 1.20
N LEU A 47 -7.28 14.54 1.16
CA LEU A 47 -6.51 13.98 0.06
C LEU A 47 -5.67 12.82 0.58
N ASN A 48 -5.91 11.62 0.06
CA ASN A 48 -5.18 10.41 0.40
C ASN A 48 -4.48 9.86 -0.84
N VAL A 49 -3.19 9.62 -0.73
CA VAL A 49 -2.36 9.02 -1.78
C VAL A 49 -1.79 7.72 -1.24
N SER A 50 -2.33 6.60 -1.72
CA SER A 50 -1.82 5.27 -1.42
C SER A 50 -0.74 4.88 -2.43
N ASN A 51 0.32 4.21 -1.98
CA ASN A 51 1.47 3.85 -2.82
C ASN A 51 2.10 5.07 -3.51
N LEU A 52 2.55 6.03 -2.70
CA LEU A 52 3.14 7.31 -3.11
C LEU A 52 4.28 7.18 -4.12
N PHE A 53 4.98 6.04 -4.11
CA PHE A 53 6.11 5.77 -5.00
C PHE A 53 5.76 4.88 -6.20
N ASP A 54 4.48 4.65 -6.48
CA ASP A 54 3.98 3.88 -7.63
C ASP A 54 4.66 2.52 -7.79
N LYS A 55 4.82 1.78 -6.68
CA LYS A 55 5.40 0.44 -6.70
C LYS A 55 4.44 -0.53 -7.35
N ARG A 56 4.89 -1.26 -8.38
CA ARG A 56 4.26 -2.49 -8.84
C ARG A 56 4.74 -3.65 -7.99
N TYR A 57 3.81 -4.41 -7.44
CA TYR A 57 4.11 -5.55 -6.59
C TYR A 57 3.00 -6.59 -6.75
N VAL A 58 3.30 -7.81 -6.32
CA VAL A 58 2.30 -8.89 -6.23
C VAL A 58 1.65 -8.80 -4.85
N ALA A 59 0.37 -8.49 -4.82
CA ALA A 59 -0.42 -8.41 -3.61
C ALA A 59 -0.81 -9.81 -3.10
N SER A 60 -1.07 -10.75 -4.01
CA SER A 60 -1.40 -12.14 -3.65
C SER A 60 -1.17 -13.12 -4.81
N CYS A 61 -0.98 -14.39 -4.47
CA CYS A 61 -0.92 -15.50 -5.42
C CYS A 61 -1.91 -16.58 -5.00
N PHE A 62 -2.71 -17.08 -5.93
CA PHE A 62 -3.63 -18.20 -5.71
C PHE A 62 -3.03 -19.49 -6.28
N ALA A 63 -2.00 -20.04 -5.63
CA ALA A 63 -1.24 -21.20 -6.10
C ALA A 63 -0.58 -21.02 -7.48
N GLU A 64 0.40 -21.87 -7.80
CA GLU A 64 1.18 -21.81 -9.05
C GLU A 64 0.28 -21.77 -10.31
N SER A 65 -0.89 -22.42 -10.24
CA SER A 65 -1.77 -22.66 -11.39
C SER A 65 -2.85 -21.60 -11.65
N PHE A 66 -3.18 -20.73 -10.68
CA PHE A 66 -4.23 -19.69 -10.87
C PHE A 66 -3.67 -18.26 -10.96
N GLY A 67 -2.35 -18.10 -10.78
CA GLY A 67 -1.65 -16.83 -11.03
C GLY A 67 -1.59 -15.89 -9.83
N CYS A 68 -0.92 -14.76 -10.06
CA CYS A 68 -0.67 -13.71 -9.08
C CYS A 68 -1.15 -12.36 -9.60
N PHE A 69 -1.53 -11.47 -8.69
CA PHE A 69 -1.95 -10.10 -8.99
C PHE A 69 -1.40 -9.11 -7.96
#